data_AF-A0A0W0XRM2-F1
#
_entry.id   AF-A0A0W0XRM2-F1
#
_cell.length_a   1.000
_cell.length_b   1.000
_cell.length_c   1.000
_cell.angle_alpha   90.00
_cell.angle_beta   90.00
_cell.angle_gamma   90.00
#
_symmetry.space_group_name_H-M   'P 1'
#
loop_
_entity.id
_entity.type
_entity.pdbx_description
1 polymer ?
#
loop_
_entity_poly.entity_id
_entity_poly.type
_entity_poly.pdbx_seq_one_letter_code
_entity_poly.pdbx_strand_id
1 'polypeptide(L)'
;MILIITLNAMHNEAYQTQLRLFKNKIDSLPSHEIKYFLLLLAAALKQKPTPYVSDVLRAAIELTDQCHAFLSLKDPARVDASLKTLQQRYQALVHIAGTNSAQTQLIQGILNVGGALAALMLGILGGLIGGFSGFLRAGVRLENPFKHVLIGFITGFFVGAMIGFRAPKKLLKEEMFRQIKYTLDGLGRSLDHLASSQYQPFHHYLDKIKNRLLQEYFNNNQDELDTFLESPQVYEIVTFEARFISDALKGYVGHHALIKLTIGDKHLALEFSLGGSDLKQPAVQRENRQVDGRQLLHMMALHEHLQATHACTKRFIATRMKPGETDCLSYVNLILTGTNQPATTLKRLTAQDSLPGKMIGFFATCFSPFPQTVLATQQDTPPSALKPD
;
A
#
# COMPACT_ATOMS: atom_id res chain seq x y z
N MET A 1 35.47 16.55 -24.45
CA MET A 1 35.17 15.35 -23.65
C MET A 1 35.01 15.68 -22.17
N ILE A 2 35.99 16.32 -21.51
CA ILE A 2 35.94 16.71 -20.09
C ILE A 2 34.73 17.61 -19.76
N LEU A 3 34.45 18.66 -20.56
CA LEU A 3 33.31 19.57 -20.35
C LEU A 3 31.93 18.85 -20.36
N ILE A 4 31.75 17.86 -21.24
CA ILE A 4 30.49 17.08 -21.34
C ILE A 4 30.34 16.16 -20.13
N ILE A 5 31.44 15.59 -19.63
CA ILE A 5 31.45 14.77 -18.41
C ILE A 5 31.07 15.63 -17.19
N THR A 6 31.66 16.83 -17.06
CA THR A 6 31.36 17.76 -15.96
C THR A 6 29.90 18.24 -15.99
N LEU A 7 29.37 18.61 -17.17
CA LEU A 7 27.97 19.03 -17.31
C LEU A 7 26.98 17.91 -16.96
N ASN A 8 27.27 16.67 -17.38
CA ASN A 8 26.45 15.52 -17.05
C ASN A 8 26.49 15.18 -15.55
N ALA A 9 27.65 15.34 -14.90
CA ALA A 9 27.79 15.15 -13.46
C ALA A 9 26.97 16.20 -12.69
N MET A 10 27.10 17.48 -13.03
CA MET A 10 26.34 18.57 -12.39
C MET A 10 24.82 18.41 -12.56
N HIS A 11 24.35 18.02 -13.75
CA HIS A 11 22.92 17.79 -13.99
C HIS A 11 22.38 16.63 -13.13
N ASN A 12 23.17 15.57 -12.96
CA ASN A 12 22.80 14.44 -12.11
C ASN A 12 22.77 14.83 -10.63
N GLU A 13 23.74 15.61 -10.14
CA GLU A 13 23.75 16.11 -8.76
C GLU A 13 22.56 17.02 -8.45
N ALA A 14 22.22 17.93 -9.38
CA ALA A 14 21.04 18.80 -9.25
C ALA A 14 19.75 17.96 -9.18
N TYR A 15 19.63 16.93 -10.02
CA TYR A 15 18.50 16.02 -10.01
C TYR A 15 18.38 15.24 -8.68
N GLN A 16 19.48 14.67 -8.18
CA GLN A 16 19.47 13.97 -6.89
C GLN A 16 19.12 14.91 -5.72
N THR A 17 19.53 16.18 -5.81
CA THR A 17 19.16 17.20 -4.83
C THR A 17 17.66 17.47 -4.85
N GLN A 18 17.04 17.60 -6.03
CA GLN A 18 15.59 17.73 -6.16
C GLN A 18 14.84 16.49 -5.65
N LEU A 19 15.36 15.29 -5.91
CA LEU A 19 14.75 14.06 -5.40
C LEU A 19 14.81 13.96 -3.87
N ARG A 20 15.91 14.42 -3.27
CA ARG A 20 16.03 14.52 -1.80
C ARG A 20 15.07 15.57 -1.23
N LEU A 21 14.98 16.73 -1.87
CA LEU A 21 14.01 17.78 -1.51
C LEU A 21 12.58 17.25 -1.56
N PHE A 22 12.24 16.49 -2.61
CA PHE A 22 10.92 15.87 -2.74
C PHE A 22 10.62 14.94 -1.57
N LYS A 23 11.55 14.04 -1.22
CA LYS A 23 11.40 13.15 -0.05
C LYS A 23 11.20 13.91 1.26
N ASN A 24 12.04 14.92 1.52
CA ASN A 24 11.92 15.74 2.73
C ASN A 24 10.55 16.45 2.81
N LYS A 25 10.01 16.91 1.68
CA LYS A 25 8.66 17.48 1.61
C LYS A 25 7.56 16.45 1.85
N ILE A 26 7.76 15.19 1.44
CA ILE A 26 6.83 14.10 1.75
C ILE A 26 6.83 13.82 3.26
N ASP A 27 8.01 13.72 3.86
CA ASP A 27 8.16 13.42 5.30
C ASP A 27 7.52 14.51 6.18
N SER A 28 7.55 15.77 5.73
CA SER A 28 6.95 16.92 6.43
C SER A 28 5.43 17.05 6.23
N LEU A 29 4.80 16.23 5.40
CA LEU A 29 3.34 16.23 5.29
C LEU A 29 2.69 15.81 6.62
N PRO A 30 1.46 16.27 6.91
CA PRO A 30 0.63 15.67 7.96
C PRO A 30 0.38 14.17 7.72
N SER A 31 -0.03 13.44 8.76
CA SER A 31 -0.30 12.00 8.63
C SER A 31 -1.44 11.73 7.64
N HIS A 32 -1.15 11.03 6.55
CA HIS A 32 -2.11 10.76 5.48
C HIS A 32 -1.60 9.66 4.53
N GLU A 33 -2.52 8.94 3.88
CA GLU A 33 -2.20 7.95 2.85
C GLU A 33 -1.48 8.51 1.60
N ILE A 34 -1.53 9.82 1.39
CA ILE A 34 -0.89 10.47 0.23
C ILE A 34 0.63 10.25 0.27
N LYS A 35 1.22 10.22 1.47
CA LYS A 35 2.66 9.95 1.66
C LYS A 35 3.07 8.63 1.04
N TYR A 36 2.29 7.56 1.23
CA TYR A 36 2.58 6.24 0.68
C TYR A 36 2.74 6.29 -0.84
N PHE A 37 1.81 6.94 -1.54
CA PHE A 37 1.85 7.03 -3.00
C PHE A 37 2.93 8.00 -3.50
N LEU A 38 3.21 9.10 -2.78
CA LEU A 38 4.31 10.00 -3.13
C LEU A 38 5.69 9.35 -2.94
N LEU A 39 5.88 8.53 -1.89
CA LEU A 39 7.13 7.79 -1.69
C LEU A 39 7.35 6.75 -2.80
N LEU A 40 6.28 6.06 -3.22
CA LEU A 40 6.35 5.18 -4.38
C LEU A 40 6.67 5.94 -5.68
N LEU A 41 6.14 7.16 -5.83
CA LEU A 41 6.46 8.01 -6.98
C LEU A 41 7.94 8.42 -6.94
N ALA A 42 8.45 8.84 -5.78
CA ALA A 42 9.88 9.13 -5.59
C ALA A 42 10.75 7.91 -5.91
N ALA A 43 10.28 6.69 -5.59
CA ALA A 43 10.98 5.46 -5.96
C ALA A 43 11.00 5.21 -7.48
N ALA A 44 9.88 5.43 -8.17
CA ALA A 44 9.82 5.33 -9.63
C ALA A 44 10.76 6.34 -10.33
N LEU A 45 10.91 7.53 -9.74
CA LEU A 45 11.73 8.62 -10.27
C LEU A 45 13.22 8.52 -9.87
N LYS A 46 13.66 7.51 -9.09
CA LYS A 46 15.09 7.38 -8.69
C LYS A 46 16.05 7.10 -9.87
N GLN A 47 15.50 6.80 -11.05
CA GLN A 47 16.27 6.46 -12.25
C GLN A 47 17.11 7.63 -12.78
N LYS A 48 17.92 7.35 -13.81
CA LYS A 48 18.79 8.35 -14.46
C LYS A 48 17.95 9.55 -14.93
N PRO A 49 18.39 10.80 -14.68
CA PRO A 49 17.65 11.98 -15.10
C PRO A 49 17.47 12.00 -16.62
N THR A 50 16.22 12.17 -17.04
CA THR A 50 15.82 12.54 -18.39
C THR A 50 14.95 13.80 -18.30
N PRO A 51 14.74 14.55 -19.40
CA PRO A 51 13.83 15.70 -19.39
C PRO A 51 12.44 15.35 -18.86
N TYR A 52 11.87 14.24 -19.36
CA TYR A 52 10.57 13.72 -18.88
C TYR A 52 10.55 13.45 -17.38
N VAL A 53 11.52 12.71 -16.86
CA VAL A 53 11.60 12.34 -15.44
C VAL A 53 11.76 13.59 -14.57
N SER A 54 12.52 14.59 -15.04
CA SER A 54 12.73 15.86 -14.34
C SER A 54 11.46 16.71 -14.27
N ASP A 55 10.67 16.75 -15.36
CA ASP A 55 9.41 17.48 -15.39
C ASP A 55 8.35 16.82 -14.49
N VAL A 56 8.28 15.49 -14.48
CA VAL A 56 7.41 14.74 -13.56
C VAL A 56 7.82 15.00 -12.11
N LEU A 57 9.12 14.99 -11.79
CA LEU A 57 9.61 15.28 -10.45
C LEU A 57 9.23 16.70 -9.99
N ARG A 58 9.40 17.71 -10.85
CA ARG A 58 9.04 19.10 -10.54
C ARG A 58 7.54 19.23 -10.23
N ALA A 59 6.69 18.66 -11.08
CA ALA A 59 5.24 18.67 -10.87
C ALA A 59 4.83 17.90 -9.60
N ALA A 60 5.54 16.82 -9.26
CA ALA A 60 5.30 16.07 -8.02
C ALA A 60 5.67 16.88 -6.77
N ILE A 61 6.76 17.65 -6.81
CA ILE A 61 7.14 18.58 -5.75
C ILE A 61 6.05 19.66 -5.56
N GLU A 62 5.59 20.28 -6.66
CA GLU A 62 4.52 21.29 -6.59
C GLU A 62 3.22 20.72 -6.03
N LEU A 63 2.83 19.50 -6.45
CA LEU A 63 1.66 18.81 -5.89
C LEU A 63 1.82 18.59 -4.39
N THR A 64 3.00 18.17 -3.95
CA THR A 64 3.30 17.91 -2.53
C THR A 64 3.17 19.17 -1.68
N ASP A 65 3.62 20.31 -2.21
CA ASP A 65 3.45 21.60 -1.54
C ASP A 65 1.97 21.97 -1.37
N GLN A 66 1.13 21.68 -2.37
CA GLN A 66 -0.32 21.88 -2.24
C GLN A 66 -0.98 20.87 -1.29
N CYS A 67 -0.53 19.61 -1.28
CA CYS A 67 -0.97 18.64 -0.28
C CYS A 67 -0.69 19.14 1.13
N HIS A 68 0.51 19.69 1.37
CA HIS A 68 0.87 20.26 2.67
C HIS A 68 -0.04 21.42 3.05
N ALA A 69 -0.25 22.36 2.13
CA ALA A 69 -1.11 23.52 2.36
C ALA A 69 -2.57 23.11 2.67
N PHE A 70 -3.11 22.12 1.95
CA PHE A 70 -4.48 21.64 2.15
C PHE A 70 -4.63 20.85 3.46
N LEU A 71 -3.73 19.89 3.73
CA LEU A 71 -3.83 19.03 4.92
C LEU A 71 -3.58 19.79 6.23
N SER A 72 -2.87 20.91 6.17
CA SER A 72 -2.64 21.81 7.31
C SER A 72 -3.70 22.92 7.43
N LEU A 73 -4.70 22.95 6.56
CA LEU A 73 -5.71 24.00 6.54
C LEU A 73 -6.64 23.89 7.76
N LYS A 74 -6.81 25.01 8.48
CA LYS A 74 -7.72 25.14 9.62
C LYS A 74 -8.96 25.98 9.33
N ASP A 75 -8.91 26.79 8.27
CA ASP A 75 -9.98 27.71 7.88
C ASP A 75 -10.99 27.02 6.94
N PRO A 76 -12.22 26.74 7.40
CA PRO A 76 -13.24 26.08 6.59
C PRO A 76 -13.61 26.87 5.33
N ALA A 77 -13.52 28.20 5.36
CA ALA A 77 -13.91 29.04 4.23
C ALA A 77 -12.98 28.89 3.00
N ARG A 78 -11.78 28.34 3.20
CA ARG A 78 -10.77 28.16 2.13
C ARG A 78 -10.72 26.75 1.57
N VAL A 79 -11.46 25.80 2.16
CA VAL A 79 -11.38 24.37 1.80
C VAL A 79 -11.63 24.15 0.33
N ASP A 80 -12.72 24.71 -0.22
CA ASP A 80 -13.09 24.51 -1.63
C ASP A 80 -12.06 25.09 -2.60
N ALA A 81 -11.55 26.28 -2.30
CA ALA A 81 -10.53 26.93 -3.13
C ALA A 81 -9.20 26.14 -3.10
N SER A 82 -8.76 25.73 -1.91
CA SER A 82 -7.55 24.92 -1.74
C SER A 82 -7.68 23.54 -2.39
N LEU A 83 -8.85 22.90 -2.29
CA LEU A 83 -9.14 21.62 -2.94
C LEU A 83 -9.08 21.75 -4.46
N LYS A 84 -9.67 22.82 -5.02
CA LYS A 84 -9.61 23.10 -6.46
C LYS A 84 -8.17 23.29 -6.94
N THR A 85 -7.35 24.04 -6.21
CA THR A 85 -5.92 24.21 -6.53
C THR A 85 -5.16 22.89 -6.45
N LEU A 86 -5.44 22.08 -5.43
CA LEU A 86 -4.84 20.75 -5.27
C LEU A 86 -5.19 19.82 -6.45
N GLN A 87 -6.47 19.78 -6.83
CA GLN A 87 -6.94 19.02 -7.99
C GLN A 87 -6.31 19.51 -9.29
N GLN A 88 -6.16 20.83 -9.49
CA GLN A 88 -5.49 21.38 -10.67
C GLN A 88 -4.02 20.95 -10.76
N ARG A 89 -3.27 20.98 -9.65
CA ARG A 89 -1.87 20.50 -9.64
C ARG A 89 -1.77 19.01 -9.89
N TYR A 90 -2.70 18.23 -9.35
CA TYR A 90 -2.79 16.80 -9.65
C TYR A 90 -3.04 16.56 -11.14
N GLN A 91 -3.99 17.26 -11.76
CA GLN A 91 -4.26 17.11 -13.19
C GLN A 91 -3.07 17.54 -14.06
N ALA A 92 -2.34 18.59 -13.66
CA ALA A 92 -1.10 19.00 -14.33
C ALA A 92 -0.03 17.89 -14.28
N LEU A 93 0.17 17.27 -13.11
CA LEU A 93 1.08 16.13 -12.96
C LEU A 93 0.65 14.93 -13.82
N VAL A 94 -0.65 14.58 -13.82
CA VAL A 94 -1.20 13.50 -14.64
C VAL A 94 -0.98 13.76 -16.13
N HIS A 95 -1.16 15.01 -16.57
CA HIS A 95 -0.95 15.44 -17.94
C HIS A 95 0.53 15.35 -18.34
N ILE A 96 1.44 15.89 -17.53
CA ILE A 96 2.90 15.81 -17.76
C ILE A 96 3.37 14.35 -17.80
N ALA A 97 2.86 13.51 -16.90
CA ALA A 97 3.18 12.10 -16.88
C ALA A 97 2.59 11.32 -18.08
N GLY A 98 1.67 11.91 -18.84
CA GLY A 98 1.02 11.30 -20.01
C GLY A 98 0.02 10.19 -19.66
N THR A 99 -0.31 10.01 -18.38
CA THR A 99 -1.06 8.83 -17.87
C THR A 99 -2.56 8.88 -18.15
N ASN A 100 -3.09 10.02 -18.60
CA ASN A 100 -4.49 10.24 -18.99
C ASN A 100 -4.68 10.61 -20.48
N SER A 101 -3.63 10.55 -21.33
CA SER A 101 -3.76 10.84 -22.76
C SER A 101 -4.80 9.93 -23.44
N ALA A 102 -5.46 10.42 -24.49
CA ALA A 102 -6.48 9.65 -25.22
C ALA A 102 -5.93 8.29 -25.73
N GLN A 103 -4.69 8.29 -26.24
CA GLN A 103 -3.97 7.08 -26.63
C GLN A 103 -3.79 6.12 -25.44
N THR A 104 -3.38 6.64 -24.27
CA THR A 104 -3.23 5.81 -23.06
C THR A 104 -4.55 5.21 -22.61
N GLN A 105 -5.63 5.99 -22.64
CA GLN A 105 -6.96 5.50 -22.28
C GLN A 105 -7.43 4.39 -23.23
N LEU A 106 -7.21 4.55 -24.54
CA LEU A 106 -7.52 3.54 -25.55
C LEU A 106 -6.71 2.26 -25.32
N ILE A 107 -5.38 2.37 -25.19
CA ILE A 107 -4.49 1.21 -24.90
C ILE A 107 -4.92 0.53 -23.61
N GLN A 108 -5.28 1.29 -22.57
CA GLN A 108 -5.75 0.73 -21.31
C GLN A 108 -7.10 0.03 -21.45
N GLY A 109 -8.03 0.58 -22.23
CA GLY A 109 -9.30 -0.07 -22.55
C GLY A 109 -9.09 -1.42 -23.22
N ILE A 110 -8.26 -1.46 -24.27
CA ILE A 110 -7.92 -2.69 -25.00
C ILE A 110 -7.26 -3.70 -24.06
N LEU A 111 -6.28 -3.28 -23.25
CA LEU A 111 -5.60 -4.16 -22.30
C LEU A 111 -6.51 -4.66 -21.18
N ASN A 112 -7.51 -3.88 -20.77
CA ASN A 112 -8.49 -4.31 -19.78
C ASN A 112 -9.44 -5.37 -20.35
N VAL A 113 -9.97 -5.15 -21.56
CA VAL A 113 -10.86 -6.10 -22.24
C VAL A 113 -10.10 -7.37 -22.61
N GLY A 114 -8.96 -7.24 -23.27
CA GLY A 114 -8.10 -8.38 -23.62
C GLY A 114 -7.60 -9.12 -22.37
N GLY A 115 -7.23 -8.39 -21.32
CA GLY A 115 -6.86 -8.96 -20.03
C GLY A 115 -8.02 -9.70 -19.35
N ALA A 116 -9.26 -9.20 -19.42
CA ALA A 116 -10.43 -9.88 -18.86
C ALA A 116 -10.74 -11.19 -19.62
N LEU A 117 -10.66 -11.17 -20.95
CA LEU A 117 -10.82 -12.37 -21.78
C LEU A 117 -9.71 -13.40 -21.48
N ALA A 118 -8.46 -12.95 -21.41
CA ALA A 118 -7.33 -13.81 -21.04
C ALA A 118 -7.47 -14.35 -19.61
N ALA A 119 -7.99 -13.55 -18.67
CA ALA A 119 -8.26 -13.97 -17.30
C ALA A 119 -9.30 -15.08 -17.24
N LEU A 120 -10.38 -14.98 -18.03
CA LEU A 120 -11.38 -16.03 -18.10
C LEU A 120 -10.79 -17.33 -18.67
N MET A 121 -10.09 -17.25 -19.80
CA MET A 121 -9.50 -18.42 -20.47
C MET A 121 -8.44 -19.11 -19.60
N LEU A 122 -7.48 -18.34 -19.07
CA LEU A 122 -6.44 -18.88 -18.20
C LEU A 122 -6.99 -19.28 -16.84
N GLY A 123 -8.04 -18.62 -16.35
CA GLY A 123 -8.76 -19.04 -15.15
C GLY A 123 -9.38 -20.41 -15.32
N ILE A 124 -10.12 -20.67 -16.40
CA ILE A 124 -10.69 -22.00 -16.67
C ILE A 124 -9.59 -23.05 -16.77
N LEU A 125 -8.54 -22.78 -17.57
CA LEU A 125 -7.42 -23.70 -17.72
C LEU A 125 -6.70 -23.97 -16.38
N GLY A 126 -6.42 -22.92 -15.63
CA GLY A 126 -5.81 -23.00 -14.31
C GLY A 126 -6.66 -23.78 -13.32
N GLY A 127 -7.99 -23.59 -13.36
CA GLY A 127 -8.95 -24.35 -12.55
C GLY A 127 -8.94 -25.83 -12.90
N LEU A 128 -8.90 -26.20 -14.18
CA LEU A 128 -8.79 -27.60 -14.58
C LEU A 128 -7.48 -28.25 -14.10
N ILE A 129 -6.34 -27.58 -14.29
CA ILE A 129 -5.02 -28.04 -13.82
C ILE A 129 -5.02 -28.17 -12.28
N GLY A 130 -5.57 -27.18 -11.59
CA GLY A 130 -5.66 -27.16 -10.14
C GLY A 130 -6.56 -28.26 -9.60
N GLY A 131 -7.72 -28.49 -10.22
CA GLY A 131 -8.64 -29.56 -9.88
C GLY A 131 -8.02 -30.94 -10.04
N PHE A 132 -7.31 -31.18 -11.14
CA PHE A 132 -6.56 -32.42 -11.36
C PHE A 132 -5.44 -32.61 -10.33
N SER A 133 -4.70 -31.54 -10.01
CA SER A 133 -3.67 -31.58 -8.97
C SER A 133 -4.26 -31.88 -7.58
N GLY A 134 -5.44 -31.32 -7.28
CA GLY A 134 -6.21 -31.61 -6.07
C GLY A 134 -6.64 -33.07 -5.99
N PHE A 135 -7.10 -33.63 -7.12
CA PHE A 135 -7.45 -35.05 -7.23
C PHE A 135 -6.27 -35.97 -6.92
N LEU A 136 -5.11 -35.74 -7.55
CA LEU A 136 -3.90 -36.53 -7.30
C LEU A 136 -3.48 -36.47 -5.83
N ARG A 137 -3.54 -35.28 -5.21
CA ARG A 137 -3.19 -35.10 -3.80
C ARG A 137 -4.13 -35.86 -2.86
N ALA A 138 -5.44 -35.88 -3.15
CA ALA A 138 -6.38 -36.68 -2.38
C ALA A 138 -6.11 -38.18 -2.51
N GLY A 139 -5.77 -38.65 -3.71
CA GLY A 139 -5.36 -40.04 -3.94
C GLY A 139 -4.14 -40.45 -3.12
N VAL A 140 -3.15 -39.56 -3.01
CA VAL A 140 -1.92 -39.81 -2.20
C VAL A 140 -2.20 -39.76 -0.69
N ARG A 141 -3.13 -38.91 -0.23
CA ARG A 141 -3.42 -38.72 1.20
C ARG A 141 -4.59 -39.53 1.74
N LEU A 142 -5.29 -40.28 0.89
CA LEU A 142 -6.53 -40.99 1.23
C LEU A 142 -7.59 -40.06 1.86
N GLU A 143 -7.60 -38.79 1.46
CA GLU A 143 -8.54 -37.77 1.93
C GLU A 143 -9.72 -37.64 0.94
N ASN A 144 -10.78 -36.89 1.31
CA ASN A 144 -11.96 -36.72 0.45
C ASN A 144 -11.61 -36.05 -0.89
N PRO A 145 -11.72 -36.76 -2.04
CA PRO A 145 -11.26 -36.27 -3.33
C PRO A 145 -12.02 -35.05 -3.81
N PHE A 146 -13.33 -34.97 -3.56
CA PHE A 146 -14.15 -33.85 -4.02
C PHE A 146 -13.76 -32.53 -3.35
N LYS A 147 -13.40 -32.57 -2.06
CA LYS A 147 -12.94 -31.38 -1.32
C LYS A 147 -11.63 -30.85 -1.91
N HIS A 148 -10.66 -31.71 -2.17
CA HIS A 148 -9.36 -31.28 -2.71
C HIS A 148 -9.43 -30.88 -4.18
N VAL A 149 -10.27 -31.54 -4.98
CA VAL A 149 -10.57 -31.13 -6.37
C VAL A 149 -11.17 -29.73 -6.37
N LEU A 150 -12.16 -29.45 -5.53
CA LEU A 150 -12.80 -28.14 -5.47
C LEU A 150 -11.82 -27.04 -5.03
N ILE A 151 -11.04 -27.28 -3.97
CA ILE A 151 -10.00 -26.33 -3.50
C ILE A 151 -8.96 -26.09 -4.59
N GLY A 152 -8.52 -27.15 -5.26
CA GLY A 152 -7.57 -27.10 -6.36
C GLY A 152 -8.12 -26.29 -7.53
N PHE A 153 -9.37 -26.53 -7.93
CA PHE A 153 -10.05 -25.80 -9.00
C PHE A 153 -10.17 -24.32 -8.69
N ILE A 154 -10.66 -23.97 -7.50
CA ILE A 154 -10.83 -22.58 -7.08
C ILE A 154 -9.47 -21.86 -7.07
N THR A 155 -8.46 -22.49 -6.47
CA THR A 155 -7.11 -21.90 -6.36
C THR A 155 -6.49 -21.73 -7.74
N GLY A 156 -6.56 -22.76 -8.58
CA GLY A 156 -6.07 -22.73 -9.95
C GLY A 156 -6.77 -21.69 -10.81
N PHE A 157 -8.08 -21.53 -10.65
CA PHE A 157 -8.86 -20.52 -11.34
C PHE A 157 -8.40 -19.11 -10.99
N PHE A 158 -8.25 -18.79 -9.70
CA PHE A 158 -7.79 -17.47 -9.28
C PHE A 158 -6.35 -17.16 -9.73
N VAL A 159 -5.45 -18.16 -9.68
CA VAL A 159 -4.08 -18.01 -10.22
C VAL A 159 -4.11 -17.72 -11.71
N GLY A 160 -4.83 -18.54 -12.48
CA GLY A 160 -4.94 -18.38 -13.93
C GLY A 160 -5.57 -17.05 -14.33
N ALA A 161 -6.65 -16.66 -13.66
CA ALA A 161 -7.31 -15.37 -13.87
C ALA A 161 -6.40 -14.19 -13.54
N MET A 162 -5.63 -14.26 -12.45
CA MET A 162 -4.66 -13.23 -12.09
C MET A 162 -3.57 -13.10 -13.17
N ILE A 163 -3.04 -14.21 -13.67
CA ILE A 163 -2.03 -14.21 -14.74
C ILE A 163 -2.63 -13.58 -16.01
N GLY A 164 -3.79 -14.06 -16.45
CA GLY A 164 -4.43 -13.58 -17.69
C GLY A 164 -4.77 -12.10 -17.65
N PHE A 165 -5.22 -11.58 -16.50
CA PHE A 165 -5.55 -10.16 -16.39
C PHE A 165 -4.32 -9.25 -16.37
N ARG A 166 -3.21 -9.72 -15.80
CA ARG A 166 -2.06 -8.86 -15.49
C ARG A 166 -0.88 -9.02 -16.45
N ALA A 167 -0.65 -10.22 -16.98
CA ALA A 167 0.45 -10.47 -17.90
C ALA A 167 0.44 -9.54 -19.13
N PRO A 168 -0.70 -9.29 -19.80
CA PRO A 168 -0.73 -8.39 -20.96
C PRO A 168 -0.26 -6.97 -20.59
N LYS A 169 -0.69 -6.45 -19.44
CA LYS A 169 -0.28 -5.13 -18.95
C LYS A 169 1.20 -5.08 -18.60
N LYS A 170 1.76 -6.16 -18.07
CA LYS A 170 3.18 -6.23 -17.73
C LYS A 170 4.07 -6.32 -18.97
N LEU A 171 3.64 -7.06 -19.99
CA LEU A 171 4.40 -7.29 -21.22
C LEU A 171 4.34 -6.09 -22.18
N LEU A 172 3.21 -5.38 -22.22
CA LEU A 172 2.97 -4.34 -23.23
C LEU A 172 3.17 -2.90 -22.72
N LYS A 173 3.43 -2.70 -21.41
CA LYS A 173 3.71 -1.37 -20.85
C LYS A 173 5.09 -1.33 -20.20
N GLU A 174 5.79 -0.23 -20.46
CA GLU A 174 7.04 0.09 -19.78
C GLU A 174 6.87 0.15 -18.26
N GLU A 175 7.89 -0.31 -17.54
CA GLU A 175 7.86 -0.44 -16.08
C GLU A 175 7.69 0.91 -15.39
N MET A 176 8.49 1.92 -15.77
CA MET A 176 8.42 3.26 -15.18
C MET A 176 7.04 3.88 -15.38
N PHE A 177 6.46 3.77 -16.58
CA PHE A 177 5.11 4.26 -16.84
C PHE A 177 4.06 3.54 -15.98
N ARG A 178 4.17 2.22 -15.82
CA ARG A 178 3.27 1.43 -14.96
C ARG A 178 3.38 1.86 -13.50
N GLN A 179 4.60 2.13 -13.02
CA GLN A 179 4.87 2.62 -11.67
C GLN A 179 4.28 4.02 -11.45
N ILE A 180 4.58 4.98 -12.33
CA ILE A 180 4.03 6.34 -12.25
C ILE A 180 2.50 6.30 -12.33
N LYS A 181 1.93 5.53 -13.25
CA LYS A 181 0.47 5.42 -13.34
C LYS A 181 -0.15 4.83 -12.07
N TYR A 182 0.45 3.79 -11.49
CA TYR A 182 -0.05 3.21 -10.24
C TYR A 182 -0.07 4.23 -9.10
N THR A 183 0.99 5.04 -8.97
CA THR A 183 1.07 6.04 -7.91
C THR A 183 0.10 7.19 -8.14
N LEU A 184 -0.03 7.67 -9.37
CA LEU A 184 -1.01 8.70 -9.73
C LEU A 184 -2.45 8.21 -9.55
N ASP A 185 -2.79 6.98 -9.95
CA ASP A 185 -4.12 6.38 -9.70
C ASP A 185 -4.40 6.24 -8.18
N GLY A 186 -3.38 6.03 -7.36
CA GLY A 186 -3.48 6.04 -5.89
C GLY A 186 -3.71 7.44 -5.31
N LEU A 187 -2.95 8.43 -5.78
CA LEU A 187 -3.11 9.83 -5.41
C LEU A 187 -4.49 10.35 -5.80
N GLY A 188 -4.93 10.09 -7.04
CA GLY A 188 -6.25 10.48 -7.51
C GLY A 188 -7.36 9.97 -6.60
N ARG A 189 -7.33 8.69 -6.23
CA ARG A 189 -8.30 8.12 -5.27
C ARG A 189 -8.25 8.80 -3.90
N SER A 190 -7.05 9.11 -3.40
CA SER A 190 -6.89 9.82 -2.13
C SER A 190 -7.49 11.22 -2.22
N LEU A 191 -7.28 11.94 -3.32
CA LEU A 191 -7.82 13.28 -3.56
C LEU A 191 -9.33 13.29 -3.79
N ASP A 192 -9.87 12.28 -4.48
CA ASP A 192 -11.31 12.09 -4.66
C ASP A 192 -12.00 11.91 -3.29
N HIS A 193 -11.35 11.24 -2.33
CA HIS A 193 -11.85 11.12 -0.97
C HIS A 193 -11.84 12.46 -0.22
N LEU A 194 -10.78 13.27 -0.38
CA LEU A 194 -10.75 14.64 0.17
C LEU A 194 -11.86 15.53 -0.38
N ALA A 195 -12.26 15.29 -1.63
CA ALA A 195 -13.36 16.01 -2.28
C ALA A 195 -14.76 15.46 -1.94
N SER A 196 -14.83 14.35 -1.21
CA SER A 196 -16.12 13.75 -0.87
C SER A 196 -16.82 14.52 0.25
N SER A 197 -18.15 14.57 0.21
CA SER A 197 -18.96 15.18 1.28
C SER A 197 -18.86 14.45 2.62
N GLN A 198 -18.25 13.26 2.64
CA GLN A 198 -18.03 12.44 3.83
C GLN A 198 -16.63 12.64 4.42
N TYR A 199 -15.79 13.46 3.80
CA TYR A 199 -14.46 13.74 4.31
C TYR A 199 -14.52 14.35 5.71
N GLN A 200 -13.74 13.76 6.61
CA GLN A 200 -13.47 14.33 7.92
C GLN A 200 -11.96 14.59 8.01
N PRO A 201 -11.54 15.74 8.53
CA PRO A 201 -10.13 16.05 8.70
C PRO A 201 -9.46 15.10 9.69
N PHE A 202 -8.14 14.91 9.56
CA PHE A 202 -7.41 13.94 10.39
C PHE A 202 -7.56 14.16 11.90
N HIS A 203 -7.67 15.42 12.35
CA HIS A 203 -7.86 15.75 13.77
C HIS A 203 -9.15 15.17 14.35
N HIS A 204 -10.23 15.07 13.55
CA HIS A 204 -11.47 14.44 13.96
C HIS A 204 -11.23 12.98 14.39
N TYR A 205 -10.43 12.24 13.62
CA TYR A 205 -10.08 10.85 13.93
C TYR A 205 -9.13 10.75 15.13
N LEU A 206 -8.20 11.70 15.29
CA LEU A 206 -7.35 11.77 16.48
C LEU A 206 -8.20 11.94 17.76
N ASP A 207 -9.13 12.89 17.77
CA ASP A 207 -10.00 13.14 18.93
C ASP A 207 -10.90 11.93 19.22
N LYS A 208 -11.47 11.33 18.17
CA LYS A 208 -12.28 10.10 18.27
C LYS A 208 -11.51 8.97 18.94
N ILE A 209 -10.28 8.69 18.46
CA ILE A 209 -9.46 7.61 19.01
C ILE A 209 -8.92 7.95 20.40
N LYS A 210 -8.55 9.21 20.67
CA LYS A 210 -8.12 9.63 22.00
C LYS A 210 -9.24 9.42 23.04
N ASN A 211 -10.46 9.83 22.72
CA ASN A 211 -11.63 9.60 23.57
C ASN A 211 -11.92 8.12 23.77
N ARG A 212 -11.80 7.32 22.70
CA ARG A 212 -11.95 5.86 22.77
C ARG A 212 -10.90 5.23 23.69
N LEU A 213 -9.63 5.64 23.59
CA LEU A 213 -8.56 5.16 24.47
C LEU A 213 -8.87 5.51 25.94
N LEU A 214 -9.22 6.77 26.19
CA LEU A 214 -9.59 7.25 27.52
C LEU A 214 -10.69 6.39 28.15
N GLN A 215 -11.78 6.15 27.41
CA GLN A 215 -12.94 5.41 27.91
C GLN A 215 -12.71 3.90 28.00
N GLU A 216 -12.18 3.27 26.94
CA GLU A 216 -12.10 1.82 26.83
C GLU A 216 -10.84 1.22 27.45
N TYR A 217 -9.74 1.97 27.55
CA TYR A 217 -8.43 1.42 27.96
C TYR A 217 -7.91 2.03 29.27
N PHE A 218 -8.27 3.28 29.57
CA PHE A 218 -7.79 4.00 30.75
C PHE A 218 -8.90 4.35 31.76
N ASN A 219 -10.12 3.80 31.60
CA ASN A 219 -11.23 3.99 32.54
C ASN A 219 -11.55 5.46 32.89
N ASN A 220 -11.43 6.36 31.91
CA ASN A 220 -11.55 7.82 32.07
C ASN A 220 -10.44 8.48 32.92
N ASN A 221 -9.32 7.80 33.17
CA ASN A 221 -8.15 8.38 33.81
C ASN A 221 -7.29 9.16 32.79
N GLN A 222 -7.37 10.50 32.85
CA GLN A 222 -6.63 11.38 31.94
C GLN A 222 -5.11 11.35 32.19
N ASP A 223 -4.67 11.23 33.44
CA ASP A 223 -3.25 11.22 33.80
C ASP A 223 -2.54 9.96 33.28
N GLU A 224 -3.20 8.80 33.37
CA GLU A 224 -2.69 7.55 32.78
C GLU A 224 -2.63 7.61 31.26
N LEU A 225 -3.65 8.21 30.62
CA LEU A 225 -3.63 8.41 29.17
C LEU A 225 -2.48 9.33 28.76
N ASP A 226 -2.28 10.45 29.45
CA ASP A 226 -1.21 11.39 29.10
C ASP A 226 0.17 10.76 29.33
N THR A 227 0.33 9.96 30.40
CA THR A 227 1.53 9.14 30.63
C THR A 227 1.74 8.12 29.51
N PHE A 228 0.68 7.44 29.06
CA PHE A 228 0.75 6.51 27.93
C PHE A 228 1.18 7.21 26.64
N LEU A 229 0.62 8.39 26.36
CA LEU A 229 0.91 9.17 25.15
C LEU A 229 2.38 9.59 25.09
N GLU A 230 3.01 9.87 26.22
CA GLU A 230 4.41 10.34 26.28
C GLU A 230 5.42 9.22 26.50
N SER A 231 4.98 8.04 26.91
CA SER A 231 5.86 6.90 27.19
C SER A 231 6.15 6.07 25.92
N PRO A 232 7.34 5.44 25.85
CA PRO A 232 7.65 4.48 24.80
C PRO A 232 6.73 3.26 24.86
N GLN A 233 6.10 2.95 23.74
CA GLN A 233 5.19 1.84 23.54
C GLN A 233 5.76 0.85 22.51
N VAL A 234 5.67 -0.44 22.82
CA VAL A 234 6.06 -1.50 21.89
C VAL A 234 4.84 -1.96 21.10
N TYR A 235 4.99 -2.10 19.79
CA TYR A 235 4.00 -2.70 18.93
C TYR A 235 4.61 -3.79 18.05
N GLU A 236 3.76 -4.71 17.58
CA GLU A 236 4.17 -5.81 16.72
C GLU A 236 3.56 -5.62 15.33
N ILE A 237 4.35 -5.80 14.29
CA ILE A 237 3.84 -6.08 12.94
C ILE A 237 3.89 -7.60 12.81
N VAL A 238 2.78 -8.22 12.47
CA VAL A 238 2.67 -9.69 12.44
C VAL A 238 1.98 -10.16 11.18
N THR A 239 2.30 -11.40 10.78
CA THR A 239 1.57 -12.11 9.74
C THR A 239 0.98 -13.40 10.26
N PHE A 240 -0.25 -13.70 9.89
CA PHE A 240 -0.93 -14.97 10.14
C PHE A 240 -1.20 -15.71 8.83
N GLU A 241 -1.34 -17.03 8.87
CA GLU A 241 -1.77 -17.79 7.69
C GLU A 241 -3.14 -17.28 7.20
N ALA A 242 -3.21 -16.84 5.95
CA ALA A 242 -4.43 -16.27 5.40
C ALA A 242 -5.50 -17.37 5.25
N ARG A 243 -6.71 -17.09 5.76
CA ARG A 243 -7.88 -17.97 5.62
C ARG A 243 -8.81 -17.53 4.47
N PHE A 244 -8.69 -16.27 4.01
CA PHE A 244 -9.48 -15.68 2.93
C PHE A 244 -11.00 -15.88 3.13
N ILE A 245 -11.59 -16.91 2.51
CA ILE A 245 -13.03 -17.22 2.52
C ILE A 245 -13.37 -18.50 3.29
N SER A 246 -12.39 -19.28 3.74
CA SER A 246 -12.61 -20.55 4.46
C SER A 246 -11.36 -21.00 5.22
N ASP A 247 -11.54 -21.60 6.40
CA ASP A 247 -10.45 -22.26 7.14
C ASP A 247 -9.74 -23.35 6.30
N ALA A 248 -10.41 -23.94 5.32
CA ALA A 248 -9.79 -24.92 4.41
C ALA A 248 -8.70 -24.32 3.50
N LEU A 249 -8.65 -23.00 3.36
CA LEU A 249 -7.64 -22.27 2.60
C LEU A 249 -6.54 -21.67 3.48
N LYS A 250 -6.55 -21.97 4.78
CA LYS A 250 -5.52 -21.52 5.71
C LYS A 250 -4.12 -21.91 5.20
N GLY A 251 -3.26 -20.93 4.98
CA GLY A 251 -1.88 -21.14 4.51
C GLY A 251 -1.75 -21.53 3.03
N TYR A 252 -2.85 -21.56 2.27
CA TYR A 252 -2.82 -21.86 0.83
C TYR A 252 -2.53 -20.64 -0.05
N VAL A 253 -2.91 -19.44 0.41
CA VAL A 253 -2.92 -18.20 -0.41
C VAL A 253 -2.02 -17.12 0.20
N GLY A 254 -1.03 -17.53 1.01
CA GLY A 254 -0.07 -16.65 1.68
C GLY A 254 -0.52 -16.20 3.07
N HIS A 255 -0.09 -14.99 3.47
CA HIS A 255 -0.30 -14.48 4.83
C HIS A 255 -1.16 -13.22 4.88
N HIS A 256 -1.91 -13.07 5.96
CA HIS A 256 -2.58 -11.84 6.35
C HIS A 256 -1.70 -11.02 7.28
N ALA A 257 -1.40 -9.78 6.91
CA ALA A 257 -0.54 -8.88 7.67
C ALA A 257 -1.37 -7.86 8.45
N LEU A 258 -0.94 -7.55 9.68
CA LEU A 258 -1.53 -6.50 10.52
C LEU A 258 -0.52 -5.90 11.50
N ILE A 259 -0.90 -4.77 12.08
CA ILE A 259 -0.21 -4.17 13.23
C ILE A 259 -1.01 -4.54 14.49
N LYS A 260 -0.35 -5.18 15.45
CA LYS A 260 -0.90 -5.57 16.75
C LYS A 260 -0.37 -4.63 17.82
N LEU A 261 -1.29 -4.01 18.56
CA LEU A 261 -1.00 -3.18 19.73
C LEU A 261 -1.41 -3.93 21.00
N THR A 262 -0.68 -3.71 22.08
CA THR A 262 -1.06 -4.18 23.43
C THR A 262 -1.07 -2.98 24.35
N ILE A 263 -2.22 -2.69 24.97
CA ILE A 263 -2.41 -1.58 25.90
C ILE A 263 -3.01 -2.18 27.16
N GLY A 264 -2.21 -2.25 28.23
CA GLY A 264 -2.56 -3.02 29.43
C GLY A 264 -2.71 -4.51 29.10
N ASP A 265 -3.86 -5.08 29.44
CA ASP A 265 -4.24 -6.46 29.17
C ASP A 265 -5.02 -6.65 27.84
N LYS A 266 -5.27 -5.55 27.11
CA LYS A 266 -6.08 -5.56 25.89
C LYS A 266 -5.21 -5.54 24.63
N HIS A 267 -5.68 -6.24 23.61
CA HIS A 267 -5.05 -6.25 22.28
C HIS A 267 -5.93 -5.58 21.24
N LEU A 268 -5.31 -4.81 20.35
CA LEU A 268 -5.96 -4.18 19.20
C LEU A 268 -5.21 -4.58 17.92
N ALA A 269 -5.96 -4.73 16.82
CA ALA A 269 -5.40 -4.90 15.48
C ALA A 269 -5.71 -3.69 14.60
N LEU A 270 -4.70 -3.19 13.89
CA LEU A 270 -4.88 -2.32 12.73
C LEU A 270 -4.72 -3.20 11.50
N GLU A 271 -5.84 -3.60 10.90
CA GLU A 271 -5.85 -4.62 9.86
C GLU A 271 -6.84 -4.35 8.72
N PHE A 272 -6.57 -4.96 7.58
CA PHE A 272 -7.44 -4.92 6.41
C PHE A 272 -8.18 -6.25 6.23
N SER A 273 -9.28 -6.45 6.97
CA SER A 273 -10.01 -7.73 6.97
C SER A 273 -11.53 -7.56 7.07
N LEU A 274 -12.26 -8.64 6.76
CA LEU A 274 -13.73 -8.69 6.86
C LEU A 274 -14.25 -9.09 8.25
N GLY A 275 -13.43 -9.74 9.07
CA GLY A 275 -13.90 -10.45 10.26
C GLY A 275 -12.95 -10.41 11.46
N GLY A 276 -11.91 -9.58 11.41
CA GLY A 276 -10.89 -9.52 12.45
C GLY A 276 -9.98 -10.76 12.49
N SER A 277 -8.77 -10.58 12.99
CA SER A 277 -7.83 -11.67 13.21
C SER A 277 -7.90 -12.19 14.64
N ASP A 278 -7.77 -13.50 14.82
CA ASP A 278 -7.51 -14.08 16.15
C ASP A 278 -6.08 -13.73 16.58
N LEU A 279 -5.95 -12.78 17.51
CA LEU A 279 -4.65 -12.28 18.00
C LEU A 279 -3.98 -13.21 19.02
N LYS A 280 -4.64 -14.29 19.42
CA LYS A 280 -4.10 -15.33 20.31
C LYS A 280 -3.31 -16.39 19.55
N GLN A 281 -3.56 -16.55 18.25
CA GLN A 281 -2.84 -17.52 17.44
C GLN A 281 -1.36 -17.11 17.27
N PRO A 282 -0.42 -18.07 17.14
CA PRO A 282 0.98 -17.74 16.90
C PRO A 282 1.15 -17.06 15.54
N ALA A 283 1.97 -16.00 15.52
CA ALA A 283 2.33 -15.33 14.28
C ALA A 283 3.33 -16.16 13.48
N VAL A 284 3.17 -16.18 12.15
CA VAL A 284 4.13 -16.81 11.22
C VAL A 284 5.39 -15.97 11.07
N GLN A 285 5.23 -14.65 11.04
CA GLN A 285 6.32 -13.69 11.07
C GLN A 285 5.98 -12.57 12.04
N ARG A 286 7.01 -11.98 12.64
CA ARG A 286 6.89 -10.90 13.61
C ARG A 286 8.03 -9.91 13.44
N GLU A 287 7.70 -8.64 13.53
CA GLU A 287 8.64 -7.52 13.63
C GLU A 287 8.19 -6.65 14.81
N ASN A 288 9.07 -6.45 15.80
CA ASN A 288 8.77 -5.62 16.97
C ASN A 288 9.36 -4.23 16.78
N ARG A 289 8.61 -3.19 17.15
CA ARG A 289 9.04 -1.80 17.06
C ARG A 289 8.61 -1.02 18.29
N GLN A 290 9.25 0.12 18.50
CA GLN A 290 8.97 1.02 19.62
C GLN A 290 8.80 2.45 19.11
N VAL A 291 7.75 3.12 19.57
CA VAL A 291 7.43 4.53 19.31
C VAL A 291 6.76 5.12 20.55
N ASP A 292 6.61 6.43 20.67
CA ASP A 292 5.78 7.00 21.74
C ASP A 292 4.27 6.71 21.54
N GLY A 293 3.48 6.85 22.61
CA GLY A 293 2.04 6.62 22.54
C GLY A 293 1.29 7.60 21.61
N ARG A 294 1.80 8.83 21.41
CA ARG A 294 1.24 9.79 20.44
C ARG A 294 1.36 9.25 19.01
N GLN A 295 2.48 8.64 18.67
CA GLN A 295 2.70 8.02 17.37
C GLN A 295 1.80 6.79 17.17
N LEU A 296 1.53 5.99 18.21
CA LEU A 296 0.51 4.93 18.15
C LEU A 296 -0.89 5.50 17.91
N LEU A 297 -1.25 6.58 18.62
CA LEU A 297 -2.51 7.28 18.41
C LEU A 297 -2.67 7.75 16.95
N HIS A 298 -1.60 8.28 16.34
CA HIS A 298 -1.60 8.66 14.92
C HIS A 298 -1.82 7.46 14.00
N MET A 299 -1.17 6.32 14.27
CA MET A 299 -1.36 5.09 13.48
C MET A 299 -2.80 4.57 13.60
N MET A 300 -3.38 4.60 14.81
CA MET A 300 -4.77 4.22 15.06
C MET A 300 -5.76 5.17 14.38
N ALA A 301 -5.53 6.48 14.44
CA ALA A 301 -6.36 7.47 13.76
C ALA A 301 -6.29 7.34 12.24
N LEU A 302 -5.11 7.06 11.67
CA LEU A 302 -4.97 6.80 10.24
C LEU A 302 -5.67 5.51 9.85
N HIS A 303 -5.57 4.46 10.66
CA HIS A 303 -6.33 3.22 10.45
C HIS A 303 -7.84 3.49 10.41
N GLU A 304 -8.38 4.24 11.37
CA GLU A 304 -9.80 4.60 11.43
C GLU A 304 -10.24 5.40 10.20
N HIS A 305 -9.43 6.39 9.79
CA HIS A 305 -9.65 7.15 8.57
C HIS A 305 -9.70 6.25 7.33
N LEU A 306 -8.78 5.29 7.24
CA LEU A 306 -8.72 4.33 6.12
C LEU A 306 -9.86 3.32 6.14
N GLN A 307 -10.39 2.96 7.31
CA GLN A 307 -11.60 2.14 7.37
C GLN A 307 -12.81 2.91 6.84
N ALA A 308 -12.90 4.22 7.07
CA ALA A 308 -13.97 5.04 6.52
C ALA A 308 -13.88 5.18 4.99
N THR A 309 -12.67 5.33 4.45
CA THR A 309 -12.47 5.63 3.02
C THR A 309 -12.20 4.40 2.14
N HIS A 310 -11.63 3.34 2.71
CA HIS A 310 -11.21 2.13 1.99
C HIS A 310 -11.69 0.83 2.65
N ALA A 311 -12.79 0.84 3.43
CA ALA A 311 -13.30 -0.34 4.14
C ALA A 311 -13.12 -1.66 3.36
N CYS A 312 -12.57 -2.68 4.03
CA CYS A 312 -12.45 -4.02 3.46
C CYS A 312 -13.86 -4.64 3.38
N THR A 313 -14.51 -4.47 2.24
CA THR A 313 -15.85 -5.03 1.96
C THR A 313 -15.75 -6.17 0.96
N LYS A 314 -16.77 -7.05 0.91
CA LYS A 314 -16.85 -8.08 -0.13
C LYS A 314 -16.77 -7.48 -1.54
N ARG A 315 -17.39 -6.30 -1.73
CA ARG A 315 -17.30 -5.52 -2.97
C ARG A 315 -15.86 -5.07 -3.24
N PHE A 316 -15.16 -4.55 -2.24
CA PHE A 316 -13.74 -4.17 -2.38
C PHE A 316 -12.89 -5.38 -2.77
N ILE A 317 -13.04 -6.52 -2.09
CA ILE A 317 -12.30 -7.74 -2.41
C ILE A 317 -12.57 -8.18 -3.86
N ALA A 318 -13.83 -8.18 -4.29
CA ALA A 318 -14.21 -8.61 -5.63
C ALA A 318 -13.76 -7.65 -6.75
N THR A 319 -13.65 -6.35 -6.48
CA THR A 319 -13.48 -5.33 -7.54
C THR A 319 -12.17 -4.55 -7.48
N ARG A 320 -11.53 -4.48 -6.31
CA ARG A 320 -10.36 -3.60 -6.06
C ARG A 320 -9.17 -4.29 -5.43
N MET A 321 -9.35 -5.40 -4.72
CA MET A 321 -8.24 -6.12 -4.11
C MET A 321 -7.35 -6.72 -5.20
N LYS A 322 -6.07 -6.40 -5.10
CA LYS A 322 -5.04 -6.88 -6.01
C LYS A 322 -3.84 -7.29 -5.18
N PRO A 323 -3.54 -8.61 -5.09
CA PRO A 323 -2.32 -9.09 -4.46
C PRO A 323 -1.09 -8.35 -5.00
N GLY A 324 -0.21 -7.88 -4.11
CA GLY A 324 0.97 -7.08 -4.44
C GLY A 324 0.74 -5.55 -4.51
N GLU A 325 -0.50 -5.10 -4.72
CA GLU A 325 -0.86 -3.69 -4.93
C GLU A 325 -1.72 -3.18 -3.76
N THR A 326 -2.94 -3.71 -3.63
CA THR A 326 -3.97 -3.33 -2.66
C THR A 326 -4.36 -4.53 -1.80
N ASP A 327 -3.38 -5.02 -1.04
CA ASP A 327 -3.52 -6.13 -0.10
C ASP A 327 -3.22 -5.70 1.35
N CYS A 328 -3.39 -6.62 2.31
CA CYS A 328 -3.19 -6.34 3.72
C CYS A 328 -1.76 -5.91 4.07
N LEU A 329 -0.73 -6.40 3.36
CA LEU A 329 0.65 -5.94 3.59
C LEU A 329 0.87 -4.51 3.04
N SER A 330 0.32 -4.19 1.86
CA SER A 330 0.32 -2.82 1.37
C SER A 330 -0.44 -1.88 2.30
N TYR A 331 -1.54 -2.33 2.90
CA TYR A 331 -2.30 -1.57 3.89
C TYR A 331 -1.48 -1.27 5.15
N VAL A 332 -0.77 -2.26 5.70
CA VAL A 332 0.18 -2.06 6.81
C VAL A 332 1.24 -1.01 6.44
N ASN A 333 1.85 -1.13 5.26
CA ASN A 333 2.84 -0.16 4.79
C ASN A 333 2.26 1.24 4.57
N LEU A 334 1.00 1.33 4.16
CA LEU A 334 0.30 2.60 3.99
C LEU A 334 0.06 3.27 5.34
N ILE A 335 -0.31 2.53 6.39
CA ILE A 335 -0.37 3.07 7.76
C ILE A 335 1.01 3.53 8.22
N LEU A 336 2.02 2.65 8.14
CA LEU A 336 3.37 2.94 8.63
C LEU A 336 3.94 4.20 7.95
N THR A 337 4.00 4.21 6.63
CA THR A 337 4.57 5.34 5.88
C THR A 337 3.70 6.58 5.93
N GLY A 338 2.37 6.42 5.99
CA GLY A 338 1.42 7.51 6.19
C GLY A 338 1.63 8.24 7.53
N THR A 339 2.21 7.56 8.52
CA THR A 339 2.58 8.15 9.82
C THR A 339 4.10 8.26 10.03
N ASN A 340 4.90 8.38 8.97
CA ASN A 340 6.36 8.54 9.04
C ASN A 340 7.14 7.40 9.72
N GLN A 341 6.56 6.20 9.77
CA GLN A 341 7.25 4.99 10.21
C GLN A 341 7.84 4.25 9.01
N PRO A 342 8.95 3.51 9.19
CA PRO A 342 9.53 2.78 8.09
C PRO A 342 8.60 1.68 7.57
N ALA A 343 8.69 1.34 6.28
CA ALA A 343 7.95 0.21 5.73
C ALA A 343 8.37 -1.09 6.45
N THR A 344 7.47 -2.09 6.50
CA THR A 344 7.80 -3.37 7.14
C THR A 344 8.77 -4.21 6.31
N THR A 345 9.58 -4.99 7.00
CA THR A 345 10.49 -5.98 6.39
C THR A 345 9.83 -7.35 6.21
N LEU A 346 8.63 -7.56 6.77
CA LEU A 346 7.89 -8.82 6.68
C LEU A 346 7.52 -9.16 5.24
N LYS A 347 7.59 -10.44 4.87
CA LYS A 347 7.37 -10.90 3.50
C LYS A 347 5.93 -11.35 3.28
N ARG A 348 5.38 -11.11 2.07
CA ARG A 348 4.08 -11.67 1.67
C ARG A 348 4.08 -13.20 1.74
N LEU A 349 5.21 -13.80 1.36
CA LEU A 349 5.45 -15.24 1.39
C LEU A 349 6.70 -15.59 2.19
N THR A 350 6.70 -16.78 2.79
CA THR A 350 7.83 -17.39 3.48
C THR A 350 8.24 -18.71 2.80
N ALA A 351 9.38 -19.26 3.20
CA ALA A 351 9.83 -20.56 2.72
C ALA A 351 8.88 -21.71 3.11
N GLN A 352 8.05 -21.49 4.14
CA GLN A 352 7.12 -22.48 4.68
C GLN A 352 5.79 -22.52 3.91
N ASP A 353 5.53 -21.57 3.02
CA ASP A 353 4.34 -21.58 2.19
C ASP A 353 4.25 -22.82 1.30
N SER A 354 3.01 -23.27 1.10
CA SER A 354 2.68 -24.35 0.17
C SER A 354 3.14 -24.02 -1.26
N LEU A 355 3.39 -25.03 -2.10
CA LEU A 355 3.75 -24.82 -3.50
C LEU A 355 2.73 -23.94 -4.25
N PRO A 356 1.40 -24.15 -4.11
CA PRO A 356 0.40 -23.22 -4.66
C PRO A 356 0.56 -21.79 -4.14
N GLY A 357 0.78 -21.61 -2.82
CA GLY A 357 1.03 -20.31 -2.21
C GLY A 357 2.26 -19.61 -2.79
N LYS A 358 3.36 -20.36 -2.97
CA LYS A 358 4.59 -19.87 -3.62
C LYS A 358 4.35 -19.42 -5.06
N MET A 359 3.58 -20.17 -5.85
CA MET A 359 3.22 -19.74 -7.20
C MET A 359 2.36 -18.48 -7.20
N ILE A 360 1.35 -18.41 -6.33
CA ILE A 360 0.48 -17.24 -6.18
C ILE A 360 1.31 -16.00 -5.87
N GLY A 361 2.17 -16.05 -4.84
CA GLY A 361 2.95 -14.89 -4.49
C GLY A 361 4.12 -14.60 -5.44
N PHE A 362 4.63 -15.59 -6.18
CA PHE A 362 5.52 -15.34 -7.32
C PHE A 362 4.82 -14.45 -8.35
N PHE A 363 3.63 -14.83 -8.80
CA PHE A 363 2.89 -14.04 -9.79
C PHE A 363 2.40 -12.70 -9.23
N ALA A 364 1.96 -12.64 -7.96
CA ALA A 364 1.61 -11.39 -7.30
C ALA A 364 2.81 -10.41 -7.27
N THR A 365 4.00 -10.92 -6.96
CA THR A 365 5.24 -10.13 -6.95
C THR A 365 5.66 -9.74 -8.36
N CYS A 366 5.64 -10.68 -9.30
CA CYS A 366 6.00 -10.41 -10.69
C CYS A 366 5.09 -9.36 -11.32
N PHE A 367 3.78 -9.43 -11.09
CA PHE A 367 2.83 -8.50 -11.72
C PHE A 367 2.62 -7.21 -10.94
N SER A 368 3.17 -7.09 -9.74
CA SER A 368 3.15 -5.83 -9.00
C SER A 368 3.92 -4.74 -9.75
N PRO A 369 3.42 -3.49 -9.79
CA PRO A 369 4.18 -2.34 -10.31
C PRO A 369 5.50 -2.12 -9.58
N PHE A 370 5.54 -2.44 -8.28
CA PHE A 370 6.71 -2.27 -7.44
C PHE A 370 7.11 -3.56 -6.73
N PRO A 371 8.41 -3.81 -6.52
CA PRO A 371 8.85 -4.86 -5.62
C PRO A 371 8.41 -4.52 -4.19
N GLN A 372 8.17 -5.54 -3.37
CA GLN A 372 7.73 -5.36 -1.98
C GLN A 372 8.69 -4.48 -1.17
N THR A 373 10.00 -4.62 -1.41
CA THR A 373 11.05 -3.92 -0.68
C THR A 373 11.27 -2.48 -1.12
N VAL A 374 10.51 -1.98 -2.10
CA VAL A 374 10.76 -0.66 -2.71
C VAL A 374 10.85 0.46 -1.69
N LEU A 375 10.00 0.45 -0.65
CA LEU A 375 9.97 1.49 0.39
C LEU A 375 10.96 1.21 1.52
N ALA A 376 11.30 -0.05 1.78
CA ALA A 376 12.32 -0.41 2.77
C ALA A 376 13.71 0.10 2.35
N THR A 377 14.08 -0.08 1.08
CA THR A 377 15.38 0.36 0.54
C THR A 377 15.51 1.89 0.37
N GLN A 378 14.42 2.64 0.55
CA GLN A 378 14.41 4.10 0.40
C GLN A 378 14.79 4.83 1.69
N GLN A 379 14.77 4.14 2.84
CA GLN A 379 14.93 4.70 4.18
C GLN A 379 16.33 4.46 4.78
N ASP A 380 17.19 3.68 4.11
CA ASP A 380 18.57 3.39 4.51
C ASP A 380 19.59 4.50 4.19
N THR A 381 19.15 5.65 3.64
CA THR A 381 20.03 6.82 3.54
C THR A 381 19.86 7.66 4.80
N PRO A 382 20.82 7.71 5.73
CA PRO A 382 20.68 8.54 6.91
C PRO A 382 20.48 10.00 6.47
N PRO A 383 19.66 10.79 7.19
CA PRO A 383 19.72 12.24 7.06
C PRO A 383 21.16 12.63 7.38
N SER A 384 21.90 13.05 6.34
CA SER A 384 23.21 13.68 6.53
C SER A 384 23.00 14.79 7.54
N ALA A 385 23.54 14.61 8.75
CA ALA A 385 23.64 15.64 9.74
C ALA A 385 24.34 16.83 9.07
N LEU A 386 23.56 17.84 8.69
CA LEU A 386 24.09 19.18 8.56
C LEU A 386 24.50 19.58 9.97
N LYS A 387 25.77 19.33 10.29
CA LYS A 387 26.42 20.03 11.37
C LYS A 387 26.39 21.52 11.00
N PRO A 388 25.97 22.41 11.92
CA PRO A 388 26.15 23.82 11.72
C PRO A 388 27.65 24.11 11.84
N ASP A 389 28.23 24.65 10.77
CA ASP A 389 29.39 25.54 10.86
C ASP A 389 28.89 26.98 10.66
#